data_AF-A0A841H1X1-F1
#
_entry.id   AF-A0A841H1X1-F1
#
_cell.length_a   1.000
_cell.length_b   1.000
_cell.length_c   1.000
_cell.angle_alpha   90.00
_cell.angle_beta   90.00
_cell.angle_gamma   90.00
#
_symmetry.space_group_name_H-M   'P 1'
#
loop_
_entity.id
_entity.type
_entity.pdbx_description
1 polymer ?
#
loop_
_entity_poly.entity_id
_entity_poly.type
_entity_poly.pdbx_seq_one_letter_code
_entity_poly.pdbx_strand_id
1 'polypeptide(L)'
;MNKTAAFLTALTSLLLVLSASPAEARTGVDLTPPDSAAVTVALVDELDGGSAVTAVIVRRPGSGDVILLRRSTASGSRLASAIAMLMLQRTSAPPVTRETRIQIQGAGVPAAWRANWLPRLENLVARLRRADARLIPGIGTVPAENLSLPPAAARS
;
A
#
# COMPACT_ATOMS: atom_id res chain seq x y z
N MET A 1 -54.09 -51.41 -40.58
CA MET A 1 -54.56 -51.50 -39.17
C MET A 1 -53.34 -51.27 -38.30
N ASN A 2 -53.17 -50.22 -37.48
CA ASN A 2 -54.12 -49.38 -36.76
C ASN A 2 -53.61 -47.94 -36.59
N LYS A 3 -54.57 -47.05 -36.42
CA LYS A 3 -54.49 -45.60 -36.19
C LYS A 3 -53.83 -45.27 -34.84
N THR A 4 -53.04 -44.20 -34.81
CA THR A 4 -52.71 -43.39 -33.63
C THR A 4 -52.70 -41.92 -34.07
N ALA A 5 -53.83 -41.23 -34.07
CA ALA A 5 -54.41 -40.50 -32.94
C ALA A 5 -53.51 -39.34 -32.46
N ALA A 6 -53.74 -38.18 -33.06
CA ALA A 6 -53.42 -36.88 -32.48
C ALA A 6 -54.36 -36.61 -31.30
N PHE A 7 -53.87 -36.05 -30.19
CA PHE A 7 -54.67 -35.18 -29.33
C PHE A 7 -53.80 -34.20 -28.55
N LEU A 8 -54.24 -32.95 -28.63
CA LEU A 8 -53.71 -31.72 -28.06
C LEU A 8 -54.18 -31.57 -26.59
N THR A 9 -53.43 -30.77 -25.82
CA THR A 9 -53.86 -29.81 -24.76
C THR A 9 -53.52 -30.12 -23.28
N ALA A 10 -53.15 -29.01 -22.62
CA ALA A 10 -53.09 -28.69 -21.18
C ALA A 10 -51.75 -28.97 -20.49
N LEU A 11 -50.84 -27.99 -20.42
CA LEU A 11 -50.85 -26.84 -19.48
C LEU A 11 -50.81 -27.30 -18.02
N THR A 12 -49.61 -27.46 -17.46
CA THR A 12 -49.40 -27.35 -16.01
C THR A 12 -48.06 -26.71 -15.76
N SER A 13 -48.11 -25.45 -15.35
CA SER A 13 -47.00 -24.71 -14.78
C SER A 13 -46.43 -25.46 -13.57
N LEU A 14 -45.12 -25.67 -13.51
CA LEU A 14 -44.44 -25.91 -12.24
C LEU A 14 -43.20 -25.01 -12.14
N LEU A 15 -43.29 -24.14 -11.15
CA LEU A 15 -42.36 -23.10 -10.77
C LEU A 15 -41.16 -23.71 -10.01
N LEU A 16 -39.97 -23.19 -10.31
CA LEU A 16 -38.78 -22.99 -9.45
C LEU A 16 -38.32 -24.09 -8.47
N VAL A 17 -37.04 -24.46 -8.57
CA VAL A 17 -35.95 -23.95 -7.70
C VAL A 17 -34.64 -24.41 -8.34
N LEU A 18 -33.93 -23.45 -8.95
CA LEU A 18 -32.55 -23.65 -9.39
C LEU A 18 -31.66 -23.29 -8.20
N SER A 19 -31.14 -24.30 -7.50
CA SER A 19 -30.16 -24.10 -6.43
C SER A 19 -28.90 -23.48 -7.00
N ALA A 20 -28.83 -22.15 -6.94
CA ALA A 20 -27.61 -21.39 -7.14
C ALA A 20 -26.67 -21.68 -5.97
N SER A 21 -25.54 -22.35 -6.24
CA SER A 21 -24.43 -22.48 -5.31
C SER A 21 -23.94 -21.09 -4.88
N PRO A 22 -23.95 -20.73 -3.58
CA PRO A 22 -23.20 -19.60 -3.11
C PRO A 22 -21.76 -20.05 -2.89
N ALA A 23 -21.01 -20.21 -3.98
CA ALA A 23 -19.55 -20.10 -3.89
C ALA A 23 -19.22 -18.60 -3.83
N GLU A 24 -19.56 -17.95 -2.71
CA GLU A 24 -18.99 -16.66 -2.34
C GLU A 24 -17.51 -16.89 -2.01
N ALA A 25 -16.72 -17.07 -3.08
CA ALA A 25 -15.35 -16.60 -3.06
C ALA A 25 -15.44 -15.12 -2.69
N ARG A 26 -15.16 -14.82 -1.42
CA ARG A 26 -14.93 -13.47 -0.91
C ARG A 26 -13.69 -12.90 -1.58
N THR A 27 -13.75 -12.61 -2.87
CA THR A 27 -12.99 -11.52 -3.47
C THR A 27 -13.69 -10.24 -3.04
N GLY A 28 -13.56 -9.93 -1.74
CA GLY A 28 -13.56 -8.54 -1.33
C GLY A 28 -12.33 -7.94 -1.99
N VAL A 29 -12.52 -7.36 -3.18
CA VAL A 29 -11.63 -6.29 -3.62
C VAL A 29 -11.80 -5.24 -2.55
N ASP A 30 -10.82 -5.18 -1.65
CA ASP A 30 -10.73 -4.15 -0.65
C ASP A 30 -10.60 -2.82 -1.41
N LEU A 31 -11.74 -2.17 -1.60
CA LEU A 31 -11.86 -0.84 -2.21
C LEU A 31 -11.45 0.25 -1.22
N THR A 32 -10.77 -0.09 -0.11
CA THR A 32 -10.09 0.92 0.70
C THR A 32 -9.24 1.76 -0.25
N PRO A 33 -9.49 3.08 -0.35
CA PRO A 33 -8.73 3.95 -1.22
C PRO A 33 -7.23 3.72 -0.97
N PRO A 34 -6.40 3.50 -2.00
CA PRO A 34 -4.96 3.29 -1.83
C PRO A 34 -4.26 4.46 -1.12
N ASP A 35 -4.96 5.59 -0.96
CA ASP A 35 -4.51 6.76 -0.20
C ASP A 35 -4.43 6.52 1.33
N SER A 36 -5.13 5.52 1.89
CA SER A 36 -5.09 5.20 3.32
C SER A 36 -4.18 4.02 3.68
N ALA A 37 -3.55 3.38 2.70
CA ALA A 37 -2.71 2.20 2.94
C ALA A 37 -1.51 2.55 3.84
N ALA A 38 -1.53 2.02 5.06
CA ALA A 38 -0.45 2.16 6.03
C ALA A 38 0.89 1.82 5.37
N VAL A 39 1.87 2.70 5.57
CA VAL A 39 3.22 2.56 5.01
C VAL A 39 4.11 1.99 6.09
N THR A 40 4.91 0.98 5.75
CA THR A 40 5.94 0.52 6.68
C THR A 40 7.17 1.39 6.54
N VAL A 41 7.68 1.94 7.64
CA VAL A 41 8.96 2.64 7.69
C VAL A 41 9.96 1.74 8.38
N ALA A 42 11.14 1.56 7.80
CA ALA A 42 12.19 0.70 8.35
C ALA A 42 13.55 1.39 8.38
N LEU A 43 14.37 1.04 9.38
CA LEU A 43 15.78 1.43 9.44
C LEU A 43 16.66 0.31 8.95
N VAL A 44 17.56 0.64 8.03
CA VAL A 44 18.60 -0.24 7.50
C VAL A 44 19.96 0.40 7.71
N ASP A 45 21.01 -0.39 7.85
CA ASP A 45 22.34 0.17 8.09
C ASP A 45 22.92 0.77 6.80
N GLU A 46 22.60 0.18 5.65
CA GLU A 46 23.02 0.65 4.33
C GLU A 46 21.84 0.71 3.34
N LEU A 47 21.97 1.57 2.33
CA LEU A 47 21.03 1.70 1.22
C LEU A 47 21.79 1.50 -0.08
N ASP A 48 21.21 0.73 -0.99
CA ASP A 48 21.70 0.59 -2.36
C ASP A 48 21.72 1.97 -3.04
N GLY A 49 22.82 2.30 -3.74
CA GLY A 49 22.99 3.58 -4.45
C GLY A 49 23.94 4.59 -3.79
N GLY A 50 24.64 4.20 -2.73
CA GLY A 50 25.75 4.98 -2.16
C GLY A 50 25.33 6.10 -1.20
N SER A 51 26.29 6.92 -0.78
CA SER A 51 26.13 7.88 0.32
C SER A 51 25.08 8.96 0.04
N ALA A 52 24.87 9.33 -1.22
CA ALA A 52 23.89 10.34 -1.66
C ALA A 52 22.43 9.92 -1.45
N VAL A 53 22.14 8.61 -1.41
CA VAL A 53 20.77 8.12 -1.20
C VAL A 53 20.39 8.28 0.27
N THR A 54 19.32 9.04 0.50
CA THR A 54 18.79 9.38 1.82
C THR A 54 17.65 8.48 2.25
N ALA A 55 16.89 7.95 1.29
CA ALA A 55 15.82 6.98 1.50
C ALA A 55 15.61 6.13 0.24
N VAL A 56 15.03 4.95 0.40
CA VAL A 56 14.54 4.13 -0.71
C VAL A 56 13.09 3.77 -0.45
N ILE A 57 12.23 3.98 -1.44
CA ILE A 57 10.83 3.56 -1.41
C ILE A 57 10.74 2.24 -2.19
N VAL A 58 10.26 1.20 -1.54
CA VAL A 58 9.97 -0.10 -2.16
C VAL A 58 8.46 -0.22 -2.30
N ARG A 59 7.96 -0.10 -3.53
CA ARG A 59 6.55 -0.22 -3.87
C ARG A 59 6.26 -1.62 -4.36
N ARG A 60 5.19 -2.24 -3.85
CA ARG A 60 4.84 -3.64 -4.17
C ARG A 60 3.35 -3.83 -4.42
N PRO A 61 2.96 -4.71 -5.35
CA PRO A 61 1.57 -5.09 -5.50
C PRO A 61 1.08 -5.83 -4.24
N GLY A 62 -0.06 -5.41 -3.68
CA GLY A 62 -0.78 -6.10 -2.60
C GLY A 62 -0.11 -6.16 -1.22
N SER A 63 1.17 -5.81 -1.07
CA SER A 63 1.95 -5.98 0.18
C SER A 63 2.31 -4.66 0.89
N GLY A 64 1.72 -3.55 0.44
CA GLY A 64 2.00 -2.21 0.94
C GLY A 64 3.40 -1.68 0.55
N ASP A 65 3.53 -0.36 0.64
CA ASP A 65 4.78 0.34 0.38
C ASP A 65 5.68 0.34 1.62
N VAL A 66 6.99 0.25 1.40
CA VAL A 66 8.01 0.31 2.44
C VAL A 66 8.93 1.51 2.18
N ILE A 67 9.17 2.32 3.21
CA ILE A 67 10.18 3.38 3.19
C ILE A 67 11.37 2.91 4.02
N LEU A 68 12.52 2.79 3.36
CA LEU A 68 13.80 2.46 3.97
C LEU A 68 14.58 3.75 4.21
N LEU A 69 15.05 3.92 5.44
CA LEU A 69 15.95 5.00 5.82
C LEU A 69 17.26 4.43 6.33
N ARG A 70 18.38 5.05 5.95
CA ARG A 70 19.70 4.70 6.49
C ARG A 70 19.77 5.12 7.95
N ARG A 71 19.99 4.18 8.87
CA ARG A 71 19.99 4.37 10.33
C ARG A 71 20.84 5.56 10.77
N SER A 72 22.06 5.65 10.26
CA SER A 72 23.05 6.68 10.63
C SER A 72 22.61 8.10 10.29
N THR A 73 21.67 8.25 9.37
CA THR A 73 21.27 9.56 8.85
C THR A 73 19.75 9.77 8.83
N ALA A 74 18.97 8.81 9.36
CA ALA A 74 17.52 8.89 9.42
C ALA A 74 17.08 10.08 10.27
N SER A 75 16.16 10.88 9.74
CA SER A 75 15.54 12.01 10.41
C SER A 75 14.10 12.16 9.96
N GLY A 76 13.27 12.83 10.76
CA GLY A 76 11.89 13.17 10.40
C GLY A 76 11.84 13.98 9.10
N SER A 77 12.82 14.84 8.84
CA SER A 77 12.92 15.58 7.58
C SER A 77 13.10 14.65 6.37
N ARG A 78 14.01 13.67 6.43
CA ARG A 78 14.21 12.71 5.34
C ARG A 78 13.01 11.78 5.16
N LEU A 79 12.38 11.40 6.26
CA LEU A 79 11.14 10.64 6.24
C LEU A 79 10.02 11.44 5.55
N ALA A 80 9.85 12.72 5.91
CA ALA A 80 8.87 13.60 5.28
C ALA A 80 9.09 13.69 3.77
N SER A 81 10.34 13.85 3.34
CA SER A 81 10.71 13.90 1.93
C SER A 81 10.39 12.61 1.18
N ALA A 82 10.68 11.45 1.79
CA ALA A 82 10.32 10.15 1.23
C ALA A 82 8.79 9.95 1.14
N ILE A 83 8.05 10.40 2.15
CA ILE A 83 6.58 10.34 2.15
C ILE A 83 6.01 11.25 1.05
N ALA A 84 6.50 12.48 0.91
CA ALA A 84 6.05 13.40 -0.15
C ALA A 84 6.28 12.79 -1.54
N MET A 85 7.45 12.18 -1.76
CA MET A 85 7.76 11.47 -3.00
C MET A 85 6.87 10.24 -3.21
N LEU A 86 6.57 9.47 -2.17
CA LEU A 86 5.64 8.34 -2.25
C LEU A 86 4.24 8.81 -2.66
N MET A 87 3.74 9.87 -2.03
CA MET A 87 2.43 10.43 -2.34
C MET A 87 2.37 10.92 -3.79
N LEU A 88 3.40 11.66 -4.25
CA LEU A 88 3.52 12.06 -5.65
C LEU A 88 3.48 10.86 -6.59
N GLN A 89 4.19 9.79 -6.26
CA GLN A 89 4.22 8.55 -7.05
C GLN A 89 2.90 7.78 -7.03
N ARG A 90 2.12 7.84 -5.94
CA ARG A 90 0.77 7.27 -5.89
C ARG A 90 -0.22 8.06 -6.75
N THR A 91 -0.06 9.38 -6.81
CA THR A 91 -0.94 10.25 -7.62
C THR A 91 -0.60 10.24 -9.10
N SER A 92 0.69 10.18 -9.46
CA SER A 92 1.15 10.39 -10.84
C SER A 92 1.40 9.11 -11.63
N ALA A 93 1.52 7.94 -10.99
CA ALA A 93 1.85 6.69 -11.64
C ALA A 93 0.69 5.67 -11.54
N PRO A 94 0.53 4.78 -12.54
CA PRO A 94 -0.40 3.67 -12.43
C PRO A 94 -0.01 2.75 -11.26
N PRO A 95 -0.96 1.93 -10.75
CA PRO A 95 -0.66 0.92 -9.75
C PRO A 95 0.52 0.04 -10.17
N VAL A 96 1.42 -0.23 -9.23
CA VAL A 96 2.60 -1.05 -9.51
C VAL A 96 2.19 -2.50 -9.74
N THR A 97 2.60 -3.07 -10.87
CA THR A 97 2.36 -4.49 -11.21
C THR A 97 3.51 -5.41 -10.79
N ARG A 98 4.66 -4.82 -10.45
CA ARG A 98 5.86 -5.50 -9.96
C ARG A 98 6.55 -4.64 -8.90
N GLU A 99 7.42 -5.25 -8.10
CA GLU A 99 8.23 -4.49 -7.14
C GLU A 99 9.02 -3.40 -7.88
N THR A 100 8.97 -2.18 -7.35
CA THR A 100 9.69 -1.03 -7.87
C THR A 100 10.43 -0.35 -6.73
N ARG A 101 11.70 0.00 -6.95
CA ARG A 101 12.55 0.71 -5.98
C ARG A 101 12.83 2.12 -6.47
N ILE A 102 12.59 3.10 -5.62
CA ILE A 102 12.74 4.52 -5.93
C ILE A 102 13.74 5.10 -4.94
N GLN A 103 14.90 5.54 -5.43
CA GLN A 103 15.95 6.15 -4.62
C GLN A 103 15.70 7.65 -4.46
N ILE A 104 15.83 8.15 -3.23
CA ILE A 104 15.64 9.56 -2.89
C ILE A 104 16.99 10.15 -2.48
N GLN A 105 17.51 11.09 -3.26
CA GLN A 105 18.82 11.72 -3.02
C GLN A 105 18.74 13.03 -2.22
N GLY A 106 17.54 13.60 -2.13
CA GLY A 106 17.28 14.84 -1.42
C GLY A 106 15.98 15.43 -1.91
N ALA A 107 15.00 15.52 -1.02
CA ALA A 107 13.78 16.26 -1.26
C ALA A 107 13.54 17.18 -0.06
N GLY A 108 12.95 18.34 -0.31
CA GLY A 108 12.59 19.28 0.74
C GLY A 108 11.35 18.81 1.51
N VAL A 109 11.28 19.16 2.79
CA VAL A 109 10.05 18.97 3.57
C VAL A 109 8.98 19.92 3.03
N PRO A 110 7.78 19.43 2.67
CA PRO A 110 6.67 20.29 2.27
C PRO A 110 6.39 21.36 3.34
N ALA A 111 6.24 22.62 2.93
CA ALA A 111 6.10 23.73 3.86
C ALA A 111 4.91 23.53 4.82
N ALA A 112 3.78 23.06 4.28
CA ALA A 112 2.56 22.75 5.04
C ALA A 112 2.75 21.70 6.15
N TRP A 113 3.82 20.89 6.08
CA TRP A 113 4.08 19.82 7.05
C TRP A 113 5.01 20.26 8.19
N ARG A 114 5.74 21.37 8.04
CA ARG A 114 6.79 21.76 8.98
C ARG A 114 6.27 21.98 10.41
N ALA A 115 5.13 22.62 10.56
CA ALA A 115 4.58 22.93 11.88
C ALA A 115 3.97 21.70 12.59
N ASN A 116 3.25 20.86 11.86
CA ASN A 116 2.36 19.85 12.47
C ASN A 116 2.84 18.40 12.30
N TRP A 117 3.55 18.11 11.21
CA TRP A 117 3.95 16.75 10.85
C TRP A 117 5.41 16.48 11.13
N LEU A 118 6.29 17.46 10.89
CA LEU A 118 7.72 17.25 11.11
C LEU A 118 8.04 16.80 12.55
N PRO A 119 7.50 17.41 13.62
CA PRO A 119 7.74 16.91 14.99
C PRO A 119 7.25 15.47 15.21
N ARG A 120 6.12 15.10 14.59
CA ARG A 120 5.57 13.73 14.69
C ARG A 120 6.46 12.72 13.98
N LEU A 121 7.01 13.09 12.82
CA LEU A 121 7.92 12.24 12.05
C LEU A 121 9.28 12.10 12.74
N GLU A 122 9.81 13.16 13.37
CA GLU A 122 11.01 13.05 14.22
C GLU A 122 10.78 12.09 15.39
N ASN A 123 9.63 12.21 16.07
CA ASN A 123 9.26 11.28 17.14
C ASN A 123 9.12 9.84 16.64
N LEU A 124 8.57 9.63 15.45
CA LEU A 124 8.50 8.30 14.83
C LEU A 124 9.90 7.74 14.58
N VAL A 125 10.81 8.51 13.98
CA VAL A 125 12.19 8.07 13.76
C VAL A 125 12.89 7.75 15.08
N ALA A 126 12.65 8.54 16.13
CA ALA A 126 13.19 8.27 17.46
C ALA A 126 12.64 7.00 18.12
N ARG A 127 11.37 6.65 17.89
CA ARG A 127 10.80 5.36 18.31
C ARG A 127 11.35 4.21 17.47
N LEU A 128 11.41 4.38 16.15
CA LEU A 128 11.91 3.39 15.21
C LEU A 128 13.36 2.96 15.49
N ARG A 129 14.20 3.88 15.98
CA ARG A 129 15.56 3.58 16.44
C ARG A 129 15.61 2.61 17.63
N ARG A 130 14.54 2.56 18.42
CA ARG A 130 14.36 1.70 19.60
C ARG A 130 13.39 0.54 19.36
N ALA A 131 12.78 0.47 18.17
CA ALA A 131 11.81 -0.54 17.84
C ALA A 131 12.47 -1.91 17.65
N ASP A 132 11.74 -2.96 18.00
CA ASP A 132 12.17 -4.33 17.75
C ASP A 132 12.28 -4.60 16.26
N ALA A 133 13.26 -5.41 15.89
CA ALA A 133 13.41 -5.85 14.52
C ALA A 133 12.31 -6.87 14.18
N ARG A 134 11.66 -6.69 13.02
CA ARG A 134 10.66 -7.61 12.50
C ARG A 134 10.97 -7.96 11.06
N LEU A 135 10.54 -9.15 10.63
CA LEU A 135 10.73 -9.59 9.25
C LEU A 135 9.88 -8.75 8.30
N ILE A 136 10.54 -8.04 7.39
CA ILE A 136 9.91 -7.33 6.27
C ILE A 136 10.21 -8.11 4.99
N PRO A 137 9.18 -8.58 4.25
CA PRO A 137 9.39 -9.35 3.02
C PRO A 137 10.29 -8.61 2.03
N GLY A 138 11.27 -9.29 1.43
CA GLY A 138 12.20 -8.70 0.46
C GLY A 138 13.27 -7.75 1.02
N ILE A 139 13.21 -7.41 2.31
CA ILE A 139 14.18 -6.53 3.00
C ILE A 139 14.96 -7.30 4.07
N GLY A 140 14.29 -8.19 4.81
CA GLY A 140 14.88 -8.93 5.93
C GLY A 140 14.39 -8.44 7.29
N THR A 141 15.08 -8.85 8.35
CA THR A 141 14.72 -8.52 9.74
C THR A 141 15.30 -7.17 10.14
N VAL A 142 14.44 -6.16 10.27
CA VAL A 142 14.85 -4.76 10.50
C VAL A 142 13.88 -4.05 11.45
N PRO A 143 14.31 -3.04 12.22
CA PRO A 143 13.39 -2.20 12.98
C PRO A 143 12.40 -1.52 12.06
N ALA A 144 11.12 -1.72 12.30
CA ALA A 144 10.06 -1.24 11.43
C ALA A 144 8.80 -0.82 12.20
N GLU A 145 8.19 0.30 11.81
CA GLU A 145 6.91 0.78 12.32
C GLU A 145 5.93 1.05 11.17
N ASN A 146 4.64 0.91 11.45
CA ASN A 146 3.59 1.34 10.52
C ASN A 146 3.31 2.83 10.72
N LEU A 147 3.15 3.53 9.61
CA LEU A 147 2.83 4.95 9.56
C LEU A 147 1.57 5.16 8.73
N SER A 148 0.62 5.91 9.29
CA SER A 148 -0.47 6.51 8.54
C SER A 148 0.04 7.74 7.80
N LEU A 149 -0.25 7.84 6.51
CA LEU A 149 0.21 8.95 5.69
C LEU A 149 -0.42 10.28 6.16
N PRO A 150 0.34 11.39 6.08
CA PRO A 150 -0.24 12.71 6.25
C PRO A 150 -1.26 12.99 5.14
N PRO A 151 -2.25 13.87 5.38
CA PRO A 151 -3.11 14.34 4.32
C PRO A 151 -2.26 14.98 3.23
N ALA A 152 -2.70 14.82 1.97
CA ALA A 152 -2.05 15.49 0.84
C ALA A 152 -1.92 16.98 1.17
N ALA A 153 -0.69 17.49 1.09
CA ALA A 153 -0.49 18.94 1.21
C ALA A 153 -1.33 19.57 0.11
N ALA A 154 -2.32 20.38 0.48
CA ALA A 154 -3.05 21.18 -0.48
C ALA A 154 -2.01 21.92 -1.32
N ARG A 155 -2.12 21.83 -2.64
CA ARG A 155 -1.26 22.58 -3.56
C ARG A 155 -1.49 24.06 -3.25
N SER A 156 -0.57 24.68 -2.54
CA SER A 156 -0.50 26.12 -2.33
C SER A 156 0.13 26.78 -3.53
#